data_AF-A0A7C4D3J4-F1
#
_entry.id   AF-A0A7C4D3J4-F1
#
_cell.length_a   1.000
_cell.length_b   1.000
_cell.length_c   1.000
_cell.angle_alpha   90.00
_cell.angle_beta   90.00
_cell.angle_gamma   90.00
#
_symmetry.space_group_name_H-M   'P 1'
#
loop_
_entity.id
_entity.type
_entity.pdbx_description
1 polymer ?
#
loop_
_entity_poly.entity_id
_entity_poly.type
_entity_poly.pdbx_seq_one_letter_code
_entity_poly.pdbx_strand_id
1 'polypeptide(L)'
;MVVRTAMPPLRSLAEKCGIYIGTALERVPLDIQNYASTLKRKFNMLTTENALKFSIIHPQPNAYSFSDADHMINFAESDGMKVRGYTLVWHEQLPEWVLQRKYAREEWINILREPAPSLRGA
;
A
#
# COMPACT_ATOMS: atom_id res chain seq x y z
N MET A 1 -33.13 3.90 30.64
CA MET A 1 -31.72 4.16 30.28
C MET A 1 -31.31 3.15 29.21
N VAL A 2 -31.22 3.56 27.94
CA VAL A 2 -30.77 2.65 26.88
C VAL A 2 -29.25 2.63 26.92
N VAL A 3 -28.67 1.55 27.42
CA VAL A 3 -27.23 1.31 27.31
C VAL A 3 -26.95 1.05 25.83
N ARG A 4 -26.46 2.07 25.11
CA ARG A 4 -25.89 1.86 23.78
C ARG A 4 -24.58 1.12 23.96
N THR A 5 -24.59 -0.19 23.78
CA THR A 5 -23.37 -0.96 23.62
C THR A 5 -22.61 -0.41 22.41
N ALA A 6 -21.31 -0.15 22.58
CA ALA A 6 -20.48 0.31 21.47
C ALA A 6 -20.55 -0.72 20.33
N MET A 7 -20.82 -0.26 19.11
CA MET A 7 -20.86 -1.15 17.96
C MET A 7 -19.53 -1.88 17.80
N PRO A 8 -19.53 -3.20 17.53
CA PRO A 8 -18.31 -3.94 17.26
C PRO A 8 -17.48 -3.29 16.14
N PRO A 9 -16.15 -3.47 16.14
CA PRO A 9 -15.34 -2.99 15.03
C PRO A 9 -15.67 -3.73 13.73
N LEU A 10 -15.46 -3.06 12.57
CA LEU A 10 -15.81 -3.64 11.27
C LEU A 10 -15.01 -4.93 11.01
N ARG A 11 -13.71 -4.95 11.33
CA ARG A 11 -12.86 -6.15 11.22
C ARG A 11 -13.42 -7.35 11.97
N SER A 12 -13.96 -7.16 13.16
CA SER A 12 -14.55 -8.24 13.95
C SER A 12 -15.85 -8.78 13.34
N LEU A 13 -16.60 -7.95 12.62
CA LEU A 13 -17.78 -8.40 11.88
C LEU A 13 -17.38 -9.13 10.59
N ALA A 14 -16.37 -8.60 9.89
CA ALA A 14 -15.83 -9.21 8.67
C ALA A 14 -15.22 -10.59 8.94
N GLU A 15 -14.48 -10.75 10.05
CA GLU A 15 -13.94 -12.03 10.52
C GLU A 15 -15.03 -13.09 10.72
N LYS A 16 -16.17 -12.73 11.31
CA LYS A 16 -17.32 -13.64 11.48
C LYS A 16 -17.93 -14.07 10.15
N CYS A 17 -17.84 -13.22 9.13
CA CYS A 17 -18.29 -13.53 7.78
C CYS A 17 -17.20 -14.20 6.92
N GLY A 18 -15.98 -14.42 7.45
CA GLY A 18 -14.87 -14.99 6.71
C GLY A 18 -14.35 -14.10 5.56
N ILE A 19 -14.51 -12.78 5.67
CA ILE A 19 -14.08 -11.82 4.64
C ILE A 19 -13.09 -10.79 5.20
N TYR A 20 -12.32 -10.16 4.31
CA TYR A 20 -11.53 -8.99 4.63
C TYR A 20 -12.36 -7.71 4.48
N ILE A 21 -12.17 -6.77 5.40
CA ILE A 21 -12.63 -5.39 5.30
C ILE A 21 -11.40 -4.49 5.41
N GLY A 22 -11.15 -3.72 4.36
CA GLY A 22 -9.96 -2.90 4.27
C GLY A 22 -10.21 -1.47 3.86
N THR A 23 -9.12 -0.70 3.88
CA THR A 23 -9.08 0.70 3.42
C THR A 23 -7.72 1.01 2.80
N ALA A 24 -7.67 2.08 2.00
CA ALA A 24 -6.40 2.68 1.63
C ALA A 24 -5.77 3.40 2.84
N LEU A 25 -4.44 3.44 2.90
CA LEU A 25 -3.71 4.32 3.80
C LEU A 25 -2.62 5.11 3.09
N GLU A 26 -2.28 6.26 3.67
CA GLU A 26 -1.28 7.19 3.18
C GLU A 26 -0.21 7.45 4.23
N ARG A 27 1.02 7.76 3.80
CA ARG A 27 2.17 7.82 4.71
C ARG A 27 2.03 8.93 5.74
N VAL A 28 1.85 10.18 5.33
CA VAL A 28 1.82 11.33 6.26
C VAL A 28 0.66 11.22 7.28
N PRO A 29 -0.58 10.89 6.89
CA PRO A 29 -1.68 10.72 7.85
C PRO A 29 -1.46 9.62 8.89
N LEU A 30 -0.61 8.62 8.60
CA LEU A 30 -0.34 7.52 9.52
C LEU A 30 0.31 7.98 10.83
N ASP A 31 0.98 9.14 10.84
CA ASP A 31 1.56 9.71 12.06
C ASP A 31 0.52 10.41 12.95
N ILE A 32 -0.72 10.55 12.46
CA ILE A 32 -1.84 11.12 13.22
C ILE A 32 -2.48 10.00 14.05
N GLN A 33 -2.40 10.11 15.38
CA GLN A 33 -2.88 9.09 16.32
C GLN A 33 -4.32 8.62 16.07
N ASN A 34 -5.24 9.55 15.76
CA ASN A 34 -6.64 9.21 15.49
C ASN A 34 -6.84 8.45 14.18
N TYR A 35 -5.98 8.71 13.19
CA TYR A 35 -5.97 7.98 11.93
C TYR A 35 -5.48 6.55 12.16
N ALA A 36 -4.28 6.39 12.74
CA ALA A 36 -3.68 5.10 13.04
C ALA A 36 -4.58 4.22 13.93
N SER A 37 -5.11 4.79 15.01
CA SER A 37 -6.02 4.06 15.90
C SER A 37 -7.34 3.65 15.23
N THR A 38 -7.83 4.43 14.27
CA THR A 38 -9.01 4.07 13.48
C THR A 38 -8.71 2.93 12.53
N LEU A 39 -7.55 2.94 11.87
CA LEU A 39 -7.11 1.84 11.02
C LEU A 39 -7.07 0.52 11.79
N LYS A 40 -6.30 0.46 12.89
CA LYS A 40 -6.15 -0.71 13.76
C LYS A 40 -7.49 -1.23 14.27
N ARG A 41 -8.34 -0.33 14.73
CA ARG A 41 -9.65 -0.69 15.27
C ARG A 41 -10.55 -1.27 14.19
N LYS A 42 -10.61 -0.67 13.00
CA LYS A 42 -11.70 -0.93 12.04
C LYS A 42 -11.36 -1.95 10.96
N PHE A 43 -10.11 -2.10 10.55
CA PHE A 43 -9.78 -2.86 9.33
C PHE A 43 -8.84 -4.04 9.62
N ASN A 44 -8.90 -5.07 8.77
CA ASN A 44 -8.00 -6.22 8.79
C ASN A 44 -7.23 -6.40 7.47
N MET A 45 -7.38 -5.45 6.53
CA MET A 45 -6.58 -5.37 5.31
C MET A 45 -6.31 -3.91 4.96
N LEU A 46 -5.11 -3.61 4.47
CA LEU A 46 -4.68 -2.27 4.08
C LEU A 46 -4.11 -2.27 2.66
N THR A 47 -4.25 -1.15 1.97
CA THR A 47 -3.64 -0.91 0.64
C THR A 47 -2.91 0.41 0.70
N THR A 48 -1.62 0.46 0.36
CA THR A 48 -0.91 1.74 0.21
C THR A 48 -1.55 2.54 -0.90
N GLU A 49 -2.03 3.76 -0.62
CA GLU A 49 -2.75 4.57 -1.60
C GLU A 49 -1.85 4.94 -2.79
N ASN A 50 -0.62 5.35 -2.50
CA ASN A 50 0.34 5.80 -3.51
C ASN A 50 1.74 5.19 -3.40
N ALA A 51 2.18 4.75 -2.21
CA ALA A 51 3.60 4.46 -1.99
C ALA A 51 4.18 3.27 -2.78
N LEU A 52 3.34 2.40 -3.35
CA LEU A 52 3.78 1.31 -4.22
C LEU A 52 3.63 1.64 -5.73
N LYS A 53 3.26 2.87 -6.07
CA LYS A 53 3.11 3.28 -7.48
C LYS A 53 4.47 3.63 -8.09
N PHE A 54 4.56 3.46 -9.40
CA PHE A 54 5.80 3.52 -10.16
C PHE A 54 6.61 4.81 -9.90
N SER A 55 5.98 5.98 -9.96
CA SER A 55 6.68 7.25 -9.71
C SER A 55 7.27 7.37 -8.31
N ILE A 56 6.72 6.67 -7.32
CA ILE A 56 7.21 6.68 -5.94
C ILE A 56 8.33 5.66 -5.75
N ILE A 57 8.13 4.44 -6.25
CA ILE A 57 9.10 3.35 -6.00
C ILE A 57 10.32 3.39 -6.92
N HIS A 58 10.23 4.01 -8.11
CA HIS A 58 11.31 4.09 -9.10
C HIS A 58 11.38 5.50 -9.71
N PRO A 59 11.67 6.54 -8.90
CA PRO A 59 11.59 7.94 -9.32
C PRO A 59 12.65 8.34 -10.35
N GLN A 60 13.76 7.60 -10.45
CA GLN A 60 14.84 7.84 -11.42
C GLN A 60 15.32 6.50 -12.00
N PRO A 61 15.92 6.45 -13.20
CA PRO A 61 16.26 5.19 -13.87
C PRO A 61 17.06 4.20 -13.03
N ASN A 62 17.97 4.71 -12.17
CA ASN A 62 18.87 3.88 -11.35
C ASN A 62 18.59 4.00 -9.85
N ALA A 63 17.42 4.49 -9.43
CA ALA A 63 17.11 4.71 -8.02
C ALA A 63 15.71 4.18 -7.66
N TYR A 64 15.67 3.31 -6.65
CA TYR A 64 14.43 2.82 -6.07
C TYR A 64 14.25 3.31 -4.63
N SER A 65 12.99 3.50 -4.20
CA SER A 65 12.64 3.87 -2.83
C SER A 65 11.44 3.08 -2.34
N PHE A 66 11.60 2.36 -1.23
CA PHE A 66 10.53 1.60 -0.58
C PHE A 66 10.21 2.08 0.83
N SER A 67 10.91 3.11 1.33
CA SER A 67 10.85 3.52 2.74
C SER A 67 9.42 3.77 3.23
N ASP A 68 8.61 4.47 2.45
CA ASP A 68 7.23 4.79 2.83
C ASP A 68 6.32 3.58 2.75
N ALA A 69 6.51 2.73 1.72
CA ALA A 69 5.78 1.48 1.58
C ALA A 69 6.11 0.53 2.74
N ASP A 70 7.39 0.33 3.04
CA ASP A 70 7.88 -0.53 4.12
C ASP A 70 7.35 -0.06 5.48
N HIS A 71 7.34 1.26 5.73
CA HIS A 71 6.74 1.81 6.96
C HIS A 71 5.26 1.39 7.09
N MET A 72 4.47 1.60 6.03
CA MET A 72 3.04 1.29 6.05
C MET A 72 2.75 -0.22 6.10
N ILE A 73 3.57 -1.03 5.43
CA ILE A 73 3.49 -2.49 5.49
C ILE A 73 3.79 -2.98 6.91
N ASN A 74 4.89 -2.52 7.51
CA ASN A 74 5.25 -2.86 8.89
C ASN A 74 4.15 -2.45 9.89
N PHE A 75 3.52 -1.29 9.68
CA PHE A 75 2.37 -0.88 10.49
C PHE A 75 1.20 -1.87 10.37
N ALA A 76 0.87 -2.31 9.15
CA ALA A 76 -0.20 -3.27 8.92
C ALA A 76 0.10 -4.63 9.57
N GLU A 77 1.29 -5.16 9.33
CA GLU A 77 1.72 -6.47 9.81
C GLU A 77 1.82 -6.53 11.34
N SER A 78 2.33 -5.46 11.97
CA SER A 78 2.42 -5.38 13.43
C SER A 78 1.07 -5.39 14.15
N ASP A 79 -0.03 -5.13 13.43
CA ASP A 79 -1.42 -5.19 13.94
C ASP A 79 -2.23 -6.37 13.35
N GLY A 80 -1.51 -7.33 12.73
CA GLY A 80 -2.11 -8.53 12.15
C GLY A 80 -3.02 -8.27 10.94
N MET A 81 -2.86 -7.12 10.27
CA MET A 81 -3.60 -6.79 9.06
C MET A 81 -2.88 -7.37 7.82
N LYS A 82 -3.64 -7.77 6.81
CA LYS A 82 -3.08 -8.11 5.48
C LYS A 82 -2.77 -6.86 4.67
N VAL A 83 -1.83 -6.95 3.75
CA VAL A 83 -1.55 -5.88 2.78
C VAL A 83 -1.92 -6.35 1.39
N ARG A 84 -2.62 -5.48 0.64
CA ARG A 84 -2.84 -5.65 -0.79
C ARG A 84 -1.91 -4.72 -1.55
N GLY A 85 -1.03 -5.31 -2.36
CA GLY A 85 -0.16 -4.55 -3.26
C GLY A 85 -0.97 -3.77 -4.31
N TYR A 86 -0.67 -2.49 -4.46
CA TYR A 86 -1.29 -1.61 -5.44
C TYR A 86 -0.29 -0.52 -5.86
N THR A 87 0.36 -0.62 -7.02
CA THR A 87 0.14 -1.57 -8.13
C THR A 87 1.44 -1.82 -8.87
N LEU A 88 1.57 -2.98 -9.52
CA LEU A 88 2.78 -3.36 -10.24
C LEU A 88 2.91 -2.63 -11.59
N VAL A 89 1.82 -2.53 -12.34
CA VAL A 89 1.80 -1.91 -13.66
C VAL A 89 0.55 -1.06 -13.79
N TRP A 90 0.72 0.22 -14.13
CA TRP A 90 -0.36 1.16 -14.35
C TRP A 90 0.09 2.26 -15.30
N HIS A 91 -0.87 2.88 -15.99
CA HIS A 91 -0.60 3.92 -16.98
C HIS A 91 -0.56 5.33 -16.39
N GLU A 92 -1.03 5.50 -15.14
CA GLU A 92 -0.95 6.74 -14.39
C GLU A 92 0.16 6.71 -13.35
N GLN A 93 0.56 7.89 -12.86
CA GLN A 93 1.67 8.08 -11.91
C GLN A 93 2.94 7.36 -12.34
N LEU A 94 3.29 7.55 -13.62
CA LEU A 94 4.57 7.18 -14.18
C LEU A 94 5.64 8.21 -13.76
N PRO A 95 6.90 7.79 -13.50
CA PRO A 95 7.98 8.71 -13.24
C PRO A 95 8.32 9.54 -14.48
N GLU A 96 8.86 10.73 -14.28
CA GLU A 96 9.18 11.67 -15.37
C GLU A 96 10.12 11.05 -16.43
N TRP A 97 11.11 10.25 -16.01
CA TRP A 97 12.06 9.61 -16.93
C TRP A 97 11.38 8.60 -17.88
N VAL A 98 10.25 8.03 -17.48
CA VAL A 98 9.42 7.19 -18.35
C VAL A 98 8.67 8.02 -19.39
N LEU A 99 8.19 9.21 -19.02
CA LEU A 99 7.33 10.04 -19.87
C LEU A 99 8.11 10.81 -20.95
N GLN A 100 9.39 11.09 -20.71
CA GLN A 100 10.21 11.94 -21.58
C GLN A 100 10.65 11.29 -22.89
N ARG A 101 10.51 9.97 -23.06
CA ARG A 101 10.92 9.29 -24.30
C ARG A 101 10.08 8.06 -24.60
N LYS A 102 10.19 7.60 -25.85
CA LYS A 102 9.68 6.28 -26.26
C LYS A 102 10.73 5.22 -25.95
N TYR A 103 10.26 4.05 -25.54
CA TYR A 103 11.08 2.88 -25.26
C TYR A 103 10.74 1.78 -26.27
N ALA A 104 11.77 1.05 -26.71
CA ALA A 104 11.58 -0.20 -27.44
C ALA A 104 10.96 -1.28 -26.55
N ARG A 105 10.39 -2.31 -27.17
CA ARG A 105 9.77 -3.43 -26.46
C ARG A 105 10.72 -4.08 -25.45
N GLU A 106 11.96 -4.29 -25.84
CA GLU A 106 12.98 -4.96 -25.03
C GLU A 106 13.40 -4.10 -23.84
N GLU A 107 13.47 -2.77 -24.02
CA GLU A 107 13.71 -1.84 -22.91
C GLU A 107 12.55 -1.86 -21.91
N TRP A 108 11.30 -1.86 -22.38
CA TRP A 108 10.14 -2.01 -21.51
C TRP A 108 10.13 -3.33 -20.75
N ILE A 109 10.45 -4.43 -21.43
CA ILE A 109 10.56 -5.74 -20.79
C ILE A 109 11.61 -5.72 -19.68
N ASN A 110 12.76 -5.08 -19.90
CA ASN A 110 13.79 -4.98 -18.87
C ASN A 110 13.31 -4.14 -17.68
N ILE A 111 12.73 -2.96 -17.92
CA ILE A 111 12.18 -2.09 -16.87
C ILE A 111 11.11 -2.82 -16.04
N LEU A 112 10.18 -3.52 -16.69
CA LEU A 112 9.07 -4.18 -16.01
C LEU A 112 9.46 -5.52 -15.36
N ARG A 113 10.52 -6.18 -15.86
CA ARG A 113 11.02 -7.44 -15.30
C ARG A 113 12.02 -7.24 -14.19
N GLU A 114 12.77 -6.15 -14.17
CA GLU A 114 13.67 -5.84 -13.06
C GLU A 114 12.83 -5.72 -11.80
N PRO A 115 12.80 -6.75 -10.93
CA PRO A 115 12.12 -6.61 -9.68
C PRO A 115 13.02 -5.70 -8.87
N ALA A 116 12.47 -4.58 -8.43
CA ALA A 116 13.13 -3.78 -7.44
C ALA A 116 13.66 -4.69 -6.31
N PRO A 117 14.93 -4.56 -5.88
CA PRO A 117 15.59 -5.58 -5.06
C PRO A 117 14.82 -6.02 -3.80
N SER A 118 13.97 -5.15 -3.23
CA SER A 118 13.14 -5.40 -2.04
C SER A 118 11.87 -6.22 -2.29
N LEU A 119 11.33 -6.27 -3.51
CA LEU A 119 10.08 -7.00 -3.81
C LEU A 119 10.25 -8.53 -3.84
N ARG A 120 11.47 -9.04 -3.65
CA ARG A 120 11.78 -10.48 -3.64
C ARG A 120 11.55 -11.15 -2.28
N GLY A 121 11.17 -10.39 -1.25
CA GLY A 121 11.11 -10.86 0.15
C GLY A 121 9.73 -10.89 0.80
N ALA A 122 8.64 -10.71 0.05
CA ALA A 122 7.27 -10.85 0.54
C ALA A 122 6.74 -12.28 0.38
#